data_AF-A0A537MS83-F1
#
_entry.id   AF-A0A537MS83-F1
#
_cell.length_a   1.000
_cell.length_b   1.000
_cell.length_c   1.000
_cell.angle_alpha   90.00
_cell.angle_beta   90.00
_cell.angle_gamma   90.00
#
_symmetry.space_group_name_H-M   'P 1'
#
loop_
_entity.id
_entity.type
_entity.pdbx_description
1 polymer ?
#
loop_
_entity_poly.entity_id
_entity_poly.type
_entity_poly.pdbx_seq_one_letter_code
_entity_poly.pdbx_strand_id
1 'polypeptide(L)'
;MQPALAVALADTIRRAHDRSAPAPGGPWLDSIGGIIDRNTAKFRAVNGLPGAAIDRLDAFNHAALVEQTTLLEARAAAGCVRRCHGDLHLGNIVLIDGKPVMFDAIEFDPIIATTDILYDLAFPLMDLIHFDQRAAANALFNTYLDAAGEAARNALVLFPLFLSMRAAIRAHVLFMKSEQ
;
A
#
# COMPACT_ATOMS: atom_id res chain seq x y z
N MET A 1 5.75 -9.00 -15.61
CA MET A 1 6.98 -8.25 -15.28
C MET A 1 8.11 -9.25 -15.07
N GLN A 2 9.27 -9.08 -15.72
CA GLN A 2 10.42 -9.96 -15.46
C GLN A 2 11.00 -9.69 -14.07
N PRO A 3 11.56 -10.69 -13.36
CA PRO A 3 12.13 -10.49 -12.02
C PRO A 3 13.18 -9.38 -11.94
N ALA A 4 14.05 -9.26 -12.95
CA ALA A 4 15.06 -8.19 -13.00
C ALA A 4 14.44 -6.79 -13.02
N LEU A 5 13.28 -6.63 -13.67
CA LEU A 5 12.56 -5.36 -13.69
C LEU A 5 11.89 -5.07 -12.34
N ALA A 6 11.42 -6.10 -11.64
CA ALA A 6 10.88 -5.96 -10.29
C ALA A 6 11.97 -5.55 -9.27
N VAL A 7 13.20 -6.06 -9.43
CA VAL A 7 14.38 -5.63 -8.66
C VAL A 7 14.66 -4.13 -8.91
N ALA A 8 14.70 -3.71 -10.18
CA ALA A 8 14.91 -2.30 -10.53
C ALA A 8 13.79 -1.38 -10.01
N LEU A 9 12.55 -1.89 -9.93
CA LEU A 9 11.43 -1.18 -9.34
C LEU A 9 11.61 -1.03 -7.84
N ALA A 10 12.01 -2.08 -7.12
CA ALA A 10 12.29 -2.04 -5.68
C ALA A 10 13.27 -0.91 -5.34
N ASP A 11 14.35 -0.81 -6.11
CA ASP A 11 15.35 0.23 -5.99
C ASP A 11 14.80 1.64 -6.24
N THR A 12 13.89 1.77 -7.22
CA THR A 12 13.27 3.05 -7.57
C THR A 12 12.33 3.53 -6.49
N ILE A 13 11.50 2.64 -5.94
CA ILE A 13 10.60 2.92 -4.82
C ILE A 13 11.40 3.31 -3.59
N ARG A 14 12.41 2.50 -3.22
CA ARG A 14 13.27 2.77 -2.06
C ARG A 14 13.94 4.13 -2.16
N ARG A 15 14.55 4.45 -3.31
CA ARG A 15 15.15 5.79 -3.52
C ARG A 15 14.14 6.92 -3.41
N ALA A 16 12.88 6.72 -3.77
CA ALA A 16 11.84 7.73 -3.55
C ALA A 16 11.53 7.89 -2.07
N HIS A 17 11.32 6.79 -1.34
CA HIS A 17 11.09 6.81 0.10
C HIS A 17 12.25 7.44 0.89
N ASP A 18 13.50 7.11 0.54
CA ASP A 18 14.70 7.63 1.21
C ASP A 18 14.90 9.13 0.99
N ARG A 19 14.48 9.66 -0.17
CA ARG A 19 14.55 11.09 -0.50
C ARG A 19 13.51 11.92 0.24
N SER A 20 12.38 11.33 0.60
CA SER A 20 11.32 12.00 1.37
C SER A 20 11.70 12.08 2.85
N ALA A 21 11.62 13.28 3.43
CA ALA A 21 11.80 13.48 4.86
C ALA A 21 10.71 12.75 5.67
N PRO A 22 11.04 12.23 6.87
CA PRO A 22 10.03 11.77 7.83
C PRO A 22 8.98 12.85 8.09
N ALA A 23 7.72 12.42 8.18
CA ALA A 23 6.57 13.27 8.48
C ALA A 23 5.92 12.85 9.81
N PRO A 24 5.12 13.73 10.44
CA PRO A 24 4.36 13.37 11.63
C PRO A 24 3.45 12.16 11.36
N GLY A 25 3.59 11.10 12.17
CA GLY A 25 2.87 9.85 11.95
C GLY A 25 1.42 9.84 12.45
N GLY A 26 1.05 10.74 13.37
CA GLY A 26 -0.31 10.80 13.96
C GLY A 26 -1.43 10.84 12.91
N PRO A 27 -1.42 11.79 11.95
CA PRO A 27 -2.43 11.85 10.90
C PRO A 27 -2.56 10.58 10.08
N TRP A 28 -1.45 9.89 9.79
CA TRP A 28 -1.48 8.60 9.11
C TRP A 28 -2.20 7.56 9.96
N LEU A 29 -1.79 7.40 11.23
CA LEU A 29 -2.36 6.42 12.16
C LEU A 29 -3.88 6.63 12.33
N ASP A 30 -4.29 7.88 12.55
CA ASP A 30 -5.70 8.26 12.73
C ASP A 30 -6.54 8.00 11.47
N SER A 31 -5.91 8.00 10.29
CA SER A 31 -6.61 7.80 9.02
C SER A 31 -6.98 6.34 8.73
N ILE A 32 -6.25 5.37 9.30
CA ILE A 32 -6.35 3.95 8.91
C ILE A 32 -7.76 3.41 9.14
N GLY A 33 -8.33 3.64 10.33
CA GLY A 33 -9.71 3.23 10.64
C GLY A 33 -10.72 3.84 9.67
N GLY A 34 -10.63 5.14 9.42
CA GLY A 34 -11.52 5.82 8.49
C GLY A 34 -11.38 5.35 7.03
N ILE A 35 -10.19 4.89 6.60
CA ILE A 35 -9.99 4.27 5.27
C ILE A 35 -10.76 2.94 5.20
N ILE A 36 -10.66 2.12 6.25
CA ILE A 36 -11.37 0.83 6.34
C ILE A 36 -12.89 1.09 6.26
N ASP A 37 -13.40 1.98 7.12
CA ASP A 37 -14.83 2.31 7.20
C ASP A 37 -15.39 2.81 5.86
N ARG A 38 -14.66 3.72 5.18
CA ARG A 38 -15.09 4.26 3.88
C ARG A 38 -15.14 3.19 2.80
N ASN A 39 -14.20 2.26 2.79
CA ASN A 39 -14.22 1.14 1.84
C ASN A 39 -15.39 0.19 2.12
N THR A 40 -15.60 -0.18 3.39
CA THR A 40 -16.76 -0.99 3.79
C THR A 40 -18.07 -0.33 3.38
N ALA A 41 -18.24 0.97 3.66
CA ALA A 41 -19.43 1.72 3.29
C ALA A 41 -19.67 1.74 1.77
N LYS A 42 -18.61 1.95 0.96
CA LYS A 42 -18.73 1.88 -0.50
C LYS A 42 -19.19 0.50 -0.96
N PHE A 43 -18.61 -0.58 -0.43
CA PHE A 43 -19.00 -1.93 -0.84
C PHE A 43 -20.45 -2.27 -0.45
N ARG A 44 -20.97 -1.74 0.66
CA ARG A 44 -22.38 -1.90 1.02
C ARG A 44 -23.33 -1.20 0.06
N ALA A 45 -22.88 -0.11 -0.57
CA ALA A 45 -23.67 0.63 -1.55
C ALA A 45 -23.63 -0.01 -2.96
N VAL A 46 -22.72 -0.96 -3.21
CA VAL A 46 -22.61 -1.65 -4.50
C VAL A 46 -23.55 -2.86 -4.54
N ASN A 47 -24.45 -2.87 -5.51
CA ASN A 47 -25.35 -4.01 -5.75
C ASN A 47 -24.58 -5.25 -6.22
N GLY A 48 -24.93 -6.41 -5.67
CA GLY A 48 -24.39 -7.71 -6.10
C GLY A 48 -23.14 -8.18 -5.35
N LEU A 49 -22.59 -7.38 -4.43
CA LEU A 49 -21.53 -7.86 -3.54
C LEU A 49 -22.11 -8.68 -2.38
N PRO A 50 -21.55 -9.87 -2.06
CA PRO A 50 -22.02 -10.67 -0.94
C PRO A 50 -21.76 -9.95 0.39
N GLY A 51 -22.83 -9.63 1.14
CA GLY A 51 -22.73 -8.96 2.44
C GLY A 51 -21.74 -9.64 3.40
N ALA A 52 -21.80 -10.98 3.49
CA ALA A 52 -20.90 -11.75 4.34
C ALA A 52 -19.41 -11.65 3.94
N ALA A 53 -19.09 -11.38 2.67
CA ALA A 53 -17.71 -11.14 2.26
C ALA A 53 -17.25 -9.75 2.72
N ILE A 54 -18.13 -8.75 2.67
CA ILE A 54 -17.86 -7.41 3.19
C ILE A 54 -17.66 -7.46 4.71
N ASP A 55 -18.55 -8.14 5.44
CA ASP A 55 -18.44 -8.35 6.90
C ASP A 55 -17.09 -8.97 7.31
N ARG A 56 -16.64 -10.00 6.56
CA ARG A 56 -15.35 -10.65 6.84
C ARG A 56 -14.16 -9.74 6.57
N LEU A 57 -14.18 -8.95 5.49
CA LEU A 57 -13.11 -8.01 5.17
C LEU A 57 -13.01 -6.91 6.23
N ASP A 58 -14.16 -6.35 6.62
CA ASP A 58 -14.29 -5.33 7.66
C ASP A 58 -13.74 -5.83 9.00
N ALA A 59 -14.24 -6.97 9.48
CA ALA A 59 -13.81 -7.58 10.73
C ALA A 59 -12.31 -7.92 10.72
N PHE A 60 -11.80 -8.44 9.60
CA PHE A 60 -10.36 -8.71 9.45
C PHE A 60 -9.53 -7.45 9.58
N ASN A 61 -9.88 -6.38 8.87
CA ASN A 61 -9.11 -5.14 8.87
C ASN A 61 -9.14 -4.45 10.24
N HIS A 62 -10.29 -4.38 10.91
CA HIS A 62 -10.37 -3.80 12.25
C HIS A 62 -9.61 -4.63 13.29
N ALA A 63 -9.70 -5.96 13.25
CA ALA A 63 -8.95 -6.83 14.14
C ALA A 63 -7.44 -6.67 13.94
N ALA A 64 -6.98 -6.69 12.67
CA ALA A 64 -5.57 -6.50 12.34
C ALA A 64 -5.08 -5.09 12.70
N LEU A 65 -5.90 -4.04 12.53
CA LEU A 65 -5.55 -2.69 12.98
C LEU A 65 -5.31 -2.68 14.49
N VAL A 66 -6.26 -3.20 15.29
CA VAL A 66 -6.14 -3.24 16.75
C VAL A 66 -4.93 -4.05 17.20
N GLU A 67 -4.70 -5.21 16.60
CA GLU A 67 -3.57 -6.09 16.94
C GLU A 67 -2.22 -5.41 16.65
N GLN A 68 -2.15 -4.61 15.57
CA GLN A 68 -0.91 -4.03 15.09
C GLN A 68 -0.69 -2.56 15.47
N THR A 69 -1.61 -1.94 16.23
CA THR A 69 -1.52 -0.52 16.63
C THR A 69 -0.16 -0.14 17.21
N THR A 70 0.35 -0.89 18.19
CA THR A 70 1.64 -0.60 18.83
C THR A 70 2.80 -0.65 17.84
N LEU A 71 2.77 -1.56 16.86
CA LEU A 71 3.80 -1.65 15.84
C LEU A 71 3.70 -0.49 14.84
N LEU A 72 2.49 -0.09 14.46
CA LEU A 72 2.25 1.07 13.61
C LEU A 72 2.76 2.36 14.27
N GLU A 73 2.48 2.55 15.57
CA GLU A 73 3.00 3.66 16.38
C GLU A 73 4.54 3.66 16.45
N ALA A 74 5.14 2.50 16.70
CA ALA A 74 6.60 2.36 16.74
C ALA A 74 7.25 2.72 15.40
N ARG A 75 6.62 2.35 14.28
CA ARG A 75 7.09 2.69 12.94
C ARG A 75 6.95 4.18 12.63
N ALA A 76 5.85 4.79 13.03
CA ALA A 76 5.67 6.24 12.96
C ALA A 76 6.77 6.97 13.73
N ALA A 77 7.05 6.55 14.98
CA ALA A 77 8.13 7.12 15.80
C ALA A 77 9.53 6.90 15.18
N ALA A 78 9.73 5.80 14.45
CA ALA A 78 10.97 5.49 13.74
C ALA A 78 11.12 6.22 12.39
N GLY A 79 10.21 7.15 12.03
CA GLY A 79 10.30 7.91 10.78
C GLY A 79 9.99 7.10 9.51
N CYS A 80 9.22 6.01 9.66
CA CYS A 80 8.73 5.22 8.52
C CYS A 80 7.51 5.85 7.83
N VAL A 81 6.88 6.85 8.46
CA VAL A 81 5.82 7.64 7.83
C VAL A 81 6.46 8.81 7.07
N ARG A 82 6.19 8.86 5.77
CA ARG A 82 6.80 9.81 4.83
C ARG A 82 5.80 10.21 3.77
N ARG A 83 6.09 11.30 3.06
CA ARG A 83 5.39 11.61 1.81
C ARG A 83 5.82 10.61 0.74
N CYS A 84 4.99 9.59 0.53
CA CYS A 84 5.22 8.50 -0.41
C CYS A 84 4.53 8.80 -1.74
N HIS A 85 4.37 7.79 -2.61
CA HIS A 85 3.62 7.98 -3.86
C HIS A 85 2.11 8.15 -3.61
N GLY A 86 1.56 7.43 -2.63
CA GLY A 86 0.15 7.49 -2.25
C GLY A 86 -0.75 6.58 -3.10
N ASP A 87 -0.47 6.46 -4.40
CA ASP A 87 -1.22 5.62 -5.35
C ASP A 87 -0.33 4.72 -6.22
N LEU A 88 0.60 3.99 -5.60
CA LEU A 88 1.64 3.22 -6.31
C LEU A 88 1.17 1.90 -6.97
N HIS A 89 -0.01 1.87 -7.57
CA HIS A 89 -0.48 0.68 -8.28
C HIS A 89 0.25 0.51 -9.63
N LEU A 90 0.23 -0.68 -10.25
CA LEU A 90 0.98 -0.94 -11.50
C LEU A 90 0.57 -0.01 -12.66
N GLY A 91 -0.64 0.52 -12.66
CA GLY A 91 -1.10 1.52 -13.64
C GLY A 91 -0.34 2.86 -13.58
N ASN A 92 0.36 3.15 -12.48
CA ASN A 92 1.15 4.37 -12.25
C ASN A 92 2.65 4.09 -12.36
N ILE A 93 3.01 3.01 -13.08
CA ILE A 93 4.38 2.59 -13.34
C ILE A 93 4.53 2.35 -14.84
N VAL A 94 5.46 3.06 -15.47
CA VAL A 94 5.77 2.94 -16.90
C VAL A 94 7.20 2.49 -17.11
N LEU A 95 7.49 1.92 -18.27
CA LEU A 95 8.85 1.61 -18.71
C LEU A 95 9.35 2.68 -19.67
N ILE A 96 10.38 3.42 -19.26
CA ILE A 96 11.10 4.38 -20.10
C ILE A 96 12.53 3.86 -20.25
N ASP A 97 12.95 3.61 -21.49
CA ASP A 97 14.26 3.05 -21.82
C ASP A 97 14.59 1.77 -21.02
N GLY A 98 13.58 0.91 -20.85
CA GLY A 98 13.70 -0.35 -20.11
C GLY A 98 13.77 -0.21 -18.58
N LYS A 99 13.59 1.00 -18.04
CA LYS A 99 13.63 1.27 -16.60
C LYS A 99 12.23 1.59 -16.06
N PRO A 100 11.88 1.09 -14.85
CA PRO A 100 10.62 1.43 -14.22
C PRO A 100 10.66 2.88 -13.74
N VAL A 101 9.65 3.65 -14.14
CA VAL A 101 9.44 5.03 -13.73
C VAL A 101 8.05 5.13 -13.12
N MET A 102 7.98 5.67 -11.91
CA MET A 102 6.73 5.96 -11.21
C MET A 102 6.26 7.35 -11.63
N PHE A 103 4.97 7.51 -11.90
CA PHE A 103 4.36 8.77 -12.33
C PHE A 103 2.97 8.91 -11.70
N ASP A 104 2.40 10.12 -11.78
CA ASP A 104 1.08 10.42 -11.18
C ASP A 104 1.03 10.15 -9.67
N ALA A 105 2.10 10.55 -8.96
CA ALA A 105 2.09 10.55 -7.51
C ALA A 105 1.04 11.53 -6.99
N ILE A 106 0.44 11.23 -5.83
CA ILE A 106 -0.49 12.16 -5.18
C ILE A 106 0.31 13.36 -4.66
N GLU A 107 0.37 14.41 -5.47
CA GLU A 107 1.18 15.60 -5.15
C GLU A 107 0.41 16.62 -4.31
N PHE A 108 -0.91 16.72 -4.47
CA PHE A 108 -1.68 17.86 -3.94
C PHE A 108 -2.32 17.62 -2.57
N ASP A 109 -2.53 16.36 -2.19
CA ASP A 109 -3.09 16.02 -0.89
C ASP A 109 -2.01 15.40 0.02
N PRO A 110 -1.35 16.21 0.86
CA PRO A 110 -0.31 15.72 1.77
C PRO A 110 -0.87 14.78 2.84
N ILE A 111 -2.19 14.79 3.11
CA ILE A 111 -2.82 13.87 4.05
C ILE A 111 -2.92 12.47 3.42
N ILE A 112 -3.27 12.40 2.13
CA ILE A 112 -3.38 11.12 1.42
C ILE A 112 -1.99 10.55 1.06
N ALA A 113 -1.03 11.40 0.71
CA ALA A 113 0.32 10.96 0.30
C ALA A 113 1.25 10.62 1.48
N THR A 114 0.93 11.11 2.69
CA THR A 114 1.76 10.84 3.89
C THR A 114 1.33 9.55 4.55
N THR A 115 2.07 8.47 4.30
CA THR A 115 1.73 7.13 4.76
C THR A 115 2.98 6.37 5.21
N ASP A 116 2.80 5.19 5.80
CA ASP A 116 3.91 4.27 6.02
C ASP A 116 4.49 3.78 4.68
N ILE A 117 5.82 3.80 4.54
CA ILE A 117 6.52 3.34 3.33
C ILE A 117 6.19 1.90 2.92
N LEU A 118 5.85 1.01 3.87
CA LEU A 118 5.43 -0.36 3.57
C LEU A 118 3.97 -0.42 3.10
N TYR A 119 3.14 0.53 3.52
CA TYR A 119 1.78 0.68 3.00
C TYR A 119 1.79 1.19 1.55
N ASP A 120 2.73 2.06 1.19
CA ASP A 120 2.97 2.46 -0.21
C ASP A 120 3.48 1.28 -1.06
N LEU A 121 4.48 0.55 -0.55
CA LEU A 121 5.03 -0.65 -1.19
C LEU A 121 4.01 -1.79 -1.35
N ALA A 122 3.03 -1.89 -0.45
CA ALA A 122 2.00 -2.92 -0.52
C ALA A 122 1.15 -2.82 -1.80
N PHE A 123 1.00 -1.62 -2.38
CA PHE A 123 0.15 -1.43 -3.55
C PHE A 123 0.66 -2.15 -4.81
N PRO A 124 1.91 -1.92 -5.28
CA PRO A 124 2.41 -2.65 -6.44
C PRO A 124 2.55 -4.16 -6.17
N LEU A 125 2.82 -4.57 -4.92
CA LEU A 125 2.83 -5.98 -4.54
C LEU A 125 1.45 -6.63 -4.68
N MET A 126 0.40 -5.96 -4.20
CA MET A 126 -0.98 -6.41 -4.32
C MET A 126 -1.37 -6.57 -5.80
N ASP A 127 -1.05 -5.59 -6.64
CA ASP A 127 -1.32 -5.67 -8.09
C ASP A 127 -0.54 -6.80 -8.76
N LEU A 128 0.75 -6.97 -8.46
CA LEU A 128 1.54 -8.07 -9.03
C LEU A 128 0.95 -9.44 -8.65
N ILE A 129 0.48 -9.59 -7.41
CA ILE A 129 -0.21 -10.81 -6.98
C ILE A 129 -1.53 -10.99 -7.73
N HIS A 130 -2.32 -9.92 -7.89
CA HIS A 130 -3.59 -9.93 -8.61
C HIS A 130 -3.44 -10.32 -10.09
N PHE A 131 -2.34 -9.92 -10.73
CA PHE A 131 -2.02 -10.27 -12.13
C PHE A 131 -1.17 -11.54 -12.27
N ASP A 132 -1.18 -12.43 -11.27
CA ASP A 132 -0.44 -13.71 -11.25
C ASP A 132 1.09 -13.58 -11.45
N GLN A 133 1.67 -12.42 -11.19
CA GLN A 133 3.10 -12.13 -11.29
C GLN A 133 3.84 -12.42 -9.97
N ARG A 134 3.58 -13.57 -9.35
CA ARG A 134 4.11 -13.92 -8.00
C ARG A 134 5.64 -13.87 -7.92
N ALA A 135 6.35 -14.32 -8.95
CA ALA A 135 7.81 -14.26 -9.00
C ALA A 135 8.32 -12.81 -8.98
N ALA A 136 7.65 -11.90 -9.68
CA ALA A 136 7.98 -10.47 -9.66
C ALA A 136 7.62 -9.82 -8.32
N ALA A 137 6.47 -10.17 -7.73
CA ALA A 137 6.10 -9.70 -6.39
C ALA A 137 7.15 -10.10 -5.35
N ASN A 138 7.59 -11.36 -5.37
CA ASN A 138 8.65 -11.85 -4.47
C ASN A 138 9.99 -11.14 -4.71
N ALA A 139 10.38 -10.93 -5.97
CA ALA A 139 11.62 -10.22 -6.29
C ALA A 139 11.58 -8.76 -5.81
N LEU A 140 10.46 -8.06 -6.04
CA LEU A 140 10.23 -6.70 -5.55
C LEU A 140 10.30 -6.64 -4.01
N PHE A 141 9.54 -7.50 -3.34
CA PHE A 141 9.42 -7.56 -1.89
C PHE A 141 10.78 -7.84 -1.22
N ASN A 142 11.46 -8.92 -1.61
CA ASN A 142 12.73 -9.30 -0.99
C ASN A 142 13.81 -8.24 -1.23
N THR A 143 13.91 -7.72 -2.46
CA THR A 143 14.92 -6.69 -2.79
C THR A 143 14.70 -5.43 -1.97
N TYR A 144 13.44 -5.01 -1.80
CA TYR A 144 13.14 -3.82 -1.00
C TYR A 144 13.52 -4.04 0.48
N LEU A 145 13.15 -5.19 1.05
CA LEU A 145 13.34 -5.47 2.48
C LEU A 145 14.80 -5.77 2.85
N ASP A 146 15.55 -6.43 1.97
CA ASP A 146 16.98 -6.68 2.19
C ASP A 146 17.75 -5.37 2.39
N ALA A 147 17.38 -4.33 1.64
CA ALA A 147 17.96 -3.00 1.75
C ALA A 147 17.41 -2.19 2.94
N ALA A 148 16.17 -2.43 3.38
CA ALA A 148 15.51 -1.65 4.43
C ALA A 148 15.90 -2.09 5.88
N GLY A 149 16.57 -3.23 6.02
CA GLY A 149 17.14 -3.68 7.30
C GLY A 149 16.11 -4.20 8.32
N GLU A 150 16.53 -4.30 9.58
CA GLU A 150 15.81 -5.04 10.62
C GLU A 150 14.44 -4.43 10.97
N ALA A 151 14.33 -3.10 10.95
CA ALA A 151 13.08 -2.39 11.22
C ALA A 151 11.97 -2.72 10.20
N ALA A 152 12.35 -3.02 8.95
CA ALA A 152 11.39 -3.45 7.93
C ALA A 152 11.04 -4.95 8.06
N ARG A 153 12.00 -5.80 8.47
CA ARG A 153 11.77 -7.23 8.71
C ARG A 153 10.82 -7.50 9.87
N ASN A 154 10.92 -6.73 10.96
CA ASN A 154 9.99 -6.85 12.09
C ASN A 154 8.58 -6.33 11.77
N ALA A 155 8.42 -5.62 10.65
CA ALA A 155 7.15 -5.07 10.20
C ALA A 155 6.44 -5.96 9.15
N LEU A 156 6.97 -7.14 8.87
CA LEU A 156 6.37 -8.08 7.91
C LEU A 156 4.93 -8.47 8.26
N VAL A 157 4.62 -8.53 9.55
CA VAL A 157 3.28 -8.82 10.07
C VAL A 157 2.23 -7.78 9.68
N LEU A 158 2.63 -6.60 9.21
CA LEU A 158 1.71 -5.55 8.74
C LEU A 158 1.19 -5.79 7.32
N PHE A 159 1.88 -6.60 6.51
CA PHE A 159 1.51 -6.78 5.09
C PHE A 159 0.10 -7.33 4.89
N PRO A 160 -0.42 -8.29 5.67
CA PRO A 160 -1.82 -8.72 5.54
C PRO A 160 -2.81 -7.56 5.65
N LEU A 161 -2.63 -6.64 6.60
CA LEU A 161 -3.45 -5.44 6.74
C LEU A 161 -3.26 -4.50 5.53
N PHE A 162 -2.01 -4.17 5.19
CA PHE A 162 -1.72 -3.23 4.12
C PHE A 162 -2.17 -3.72 2.73
N LEU A 163 -1.94 -4.99 2.41
CA LEU A 163 -2.39 -5.60 1.15
C LEU A 163 -3.93 -5.62 1.09
N SER A 164 -4.59 -5.97 2.19
CA SER A 164 -6.06 -5.97 2.28
C SER A 164 -6.64 -4.57 2.05
N MET A 165 -6.09 -3.55 2.71
CA MET A 165 -6.49 -2.16 2.51
C MET A 165 -6.26 -1.68 1.08
N ARG A 166 -5.11 -1.99 0.47
CA ARG A 166 -4.82 -1.61 -0.93
C ARG A 166 -5.73 -2.33 -1.92
N ALA A 167 -6.04 -3.60 -1.70
CA ALA A 167 -7.02 -4.33 -2.49
C ALA A 167 -8.42 -3.69 -2.39
N ALA A 168 -8.82 -3.30 -1.18
CA ALA A 168 -10.09 -2.61 -0.95
C ALA A 168 -10.14 -1.24 -1.65
N ILE A 169 -9.08 -0.44 -1.57
CA ILE A 169 -8.98 0.84 -2.30
C ILE A 169 -9.07 0.62 -3.81
N ARG A 170 -8.36 -0.38 -4.35
CA ARG A 170 -8.42 -0.67 -5.79
C ARG A 170 -9.83 -1.06 -6.23
N ALA A 171 -10.52 -1.91 -5.46
CA ALA A 171 -11.91 -2.26 -5.73
C ALA A 171 -12.83 -1.02 -5.64
N HIS A 172 -12.65 -0.17 -4.63
CA HIS A 172 -13.40 1.08 -4.47
C HIS A 172 -13.28 1.95 -5.72
N VAL A 173 -12.06 2.20 -6.20
CA VAL A 173 -11.80 3.01 -7.40
C VAL A 173 -12.44 2.39 -8.64
N LEU A 174 -12.39 1.07 -8.79
CA LEU A 174 -13.06 0.37 -9.90
C LEU A 174 -14.57 0.57 -9.89
N PHE A 175 -15.21 0.52 -8.72
CA PHE A 175 -16.65 0.80 -8.60
C PHE A 175 -17.00 2.25 -8.95
N MET A 176 -16.22 3.22 -8.47
CA MET A 176 -16.43 4.63 -8.84
C MET A 176 -16.30 4.87 -10.34
N LYS A 177 -15.37 4.18 -11.01
CA LYS A 177 -15.20 4.27 -12.47
C LYS A 177 -16.34 3.58 -13.24
N SER A 178 -16.99 2.56 -12.66
CA SER A 178 -18.12 1.88 -13.30
C SER A 178 -19.45 2.64 -13.23
N GLU A 179 -19.53 3.64 -12.35
CA GLU A 179 -20.70 4.52 -12.17
C GLU A 179 -20.66 5.76 -13.10
N GLN A 180 -19.57 5.96 -13.85
CA GLN A 180 -19.36 7.06 -14.81
C GLN A 180 -19.60 6.57 -16.24
#